data_AF-A0A402CB92-F1
#
_entry.id   AF-A0A402CB92-F1
#
_cell.length_a   1.000
_cell.length_b   1.000
_cell.length_c   1.000
_cell.angle_alpha   90.00
_cell.angle_beta   90.00
_cell.angle_gamma   90.00
#
_symmetry.space_group_name_H-M   'P 1'
#
loop_
_entity.id
_entity.type
_entity.pdbx_description
1 polymer ?
#
loop_
_entity_poly.entity_id
_entity_poly.type
_entity_poly.pdbx_seq_one_letter_code
_entity_poly.pdbx_strand_id
1 'polypeptide(L)'
;MVTTNDIDAASARRGRCEFPGGCSRPSLDDPKTGRPSKYCGQADPGGPVHNKGNAWKERRRLATVGAGQAEPPAAGDEGGAGAPVSMARATLGVQLEELPNRLAELRGFLESMTETIASVTDVEAVAAEVDQAHAEALAKVAEAERLRGEEERRRLGAEARARAHQQAREEADAAAEDAYAELARIQAETAAAVEDANSREREARAELDRIQAETEERIAAAEAEARLAQTRAETQMAAAQAAAAESRENVDRLRGELADLRTEARTDRDQVRADHAAQLAEVRQSAADRVDALTTALRAAEQTIEELRRQPGGRGAGT
;
A
#
# COMPACT_ATOMS: atom_id res chain seq x y z
N MET A 1 16.59 -60.14 2.41
CA MET A 1 16.83 -59.72 1.01
C MET A 1 16.23 -60.77 0.10
N VAL A 2 15.00 -60.55 -0.36
CA VAL A 2 14.39 -61.34 -1.43
C VAL A 2 14.66 -60.54 -2.71
N THR A 3 15.43 -61.12 -3.61
CA THR A 3 15.88 -60.47 -4.85
C THR A 3 14.69 -60.20 -5.77
N THR A 4 14.62 -58.98 -6.28
CA THR A 4 13.59 -58.43 -7.18
C THR A 4 13.39 -59.22 -8.48
N ASN A 5 14.27 -60.20 -8.77
CA ASN A 5 14.25 -61.01 -9.99
C ASN A 5 13.22 -62.16 -9.97
N ASP A 6 12.74 -62.61 -8.79
CA ASP A 6 11.75 -63.70 -8.70
C ASP A 6 10.28 -63.22 -8.86
N ILE A 7 10.02 -61.93 -8.63
CA ILE A 7 8.68 -61.34 -8.77
C ILE A 7 8.32 -61.18 -10.26
N ASP A 8 9.30 -60.86 -11.11
CA ASP A 8 9.08 -60.67 -12.56
C ASP A 8 8.80 -61.98 -13.31
N ALA A 9 9.43 -63.09 -12.91
CA ALA A 9 9.14 -64.40 -13.50
C ALA A 9 7.73 -64.92 -13.15
N ALA A 10 7.23 -64.60 -11.95
CA ALA A 10 5.88 -64.95 -11.51
C ALA A 10 4.79 -64.01 -12.08
N SER A 11 5.06 -62.71 -12.21
CA SER A 11 4.17 -61.75 -12.88
C SER A 11 4.06 -62.01 -14.38
N ALA A 12 5.15 -62.42 -15.05
CA ALA A 12 5.12 -62.81 -16.46
C ALA A 12 4.16 -63.98 -16.74
N ARG A 13 3.88 -64.85 -15.76
CA ARG A 13 2.89 -65.95 -15.92
C ARG A 13 1.44 -65.49 -15.77
N ARG A 14 1.16 -64.39 -15.06
CA ARG A 14 -0.20 -63.93 -14.72
C ARG A 14 -0.88 -63.09 -15.82
N GLY A 15 -0.15 -62.73 -16.88
CA GLY A 15 -0.68 -61.98 -18.03
C GLY A 15 -0.66 -62.75 -19.35
N ARG A 16 -0.55 -64.09 -19.34
CA ARG A 16 -0.55 -64.92 -20.56
C ARG A 16 -1.90 -65.60 -20.79
N CYS A 17 -2.22 -65.86 -22.05
CA CYS A 17 -3.46 -66.51 -22.46
C CYS A 17 -3.60 -67.92 -21.84
N GLU A 18 -4.69 -68.15 -21.09
CA GLU A 18 -5.01 -69.46 -20.47
C GLU A 18 -5.73 -70.43 -21.45
N PHE A 19 -5.59 -70.28 -22.77
CA PHE A 19 -6.24 -71.17 -23.75
C PHE A 19 -5.56 -72.56 -23.79
N PRO A 20 -6.32 -73.68 -23.82
CA PRO A 20 -5.75 -75.02 -23.92
C PRO A 20 -4.89 -75.17 -25.19
N GLY A 21 -3.63 -75.62 -25.06
CA GLY A 21 -2.69 -75.71 -26.18
C GLY A 21 -1.40 -74.88 -26.03
N GLY A 22 -1.24 -74.14 -24.92
CA GLY A 22 0.05 -73.52 -24.56
C GLY A 22 0.36 -72.20 -25.28
N CYS A 23 -0.65 -71.36 -25.48
CA CYS A 23 -0.47 -70.04 -26.09
C CYS A 23 0.42 -69.12 -25.23
N SER A 24 1.48 -68.57 -25.82
CA SER A 24 2.42 -67.67 -25.13
C SER A 24 2.06 -66.19 -25.22
N ARG A 25 0.99 -65.84 -25.96
CA ARG A 25 0.54 -64.44 -26.18
C ARG A 25 -0.02 -63.81 -24.88
N PRO A 26 0.13 -62.49 -24.70
CA PRO A 26 -0.44 -61.80 -23.55
C PRO A 26 -1.97 -61.78 -23.59
N SER A 27 -2.60 -61.76 -22.42
CA SER A 27 -4.05 -61.67 -22.27
C SER A 27 -4.54 -60.24 -22.48
N LEU A 28 -5.70 -60.05 -23.12
CA LEU A 28 -6.20 -58.71 -23.48
C LEU A 28 -6.92 -58.04 -22.29
N ASP A 29 -6.76 -56.73 -22.11
CA ASP A 29 -7.58 -55.97 -21.17
C ASP A 29 -9.01 -55.79 -21.70
N ASP A 30 -10.02 -56.03 -20.86
CA ASP A 30 -11.42 -55.81 -21.23
C ASP A 30 -11.77 -54.31 -21.06
N PRO A 31 -12.03 -53.57 -22.16
CA PRO A 31 -12.29 -52.14 -22.11
C PRO A 31 -13.60 -51.78 -21.40
N LYS A 32 -14.49 -52.74 -21.14
CA LYS A 32 -15.79 -52.48 -20.48
C LYS A 32 -15.79 -52.68 -18.97
N THR A 33 -14.86 -53.46 -18.41
CA THR A 33 -14.88 -53.83 -16.99
C THR A 33 -13.59 -53.50 -16.23
N GLY A 34 -12.53 -53.04 -16.93
CA GLY A 34 -11.26 -52.64 -16.32
C GLY A 34 -10.50 -53.78 -15.62
N ARG A 35 -10.98 -55.02 -15.75
CA ARG A 35 -10.29 -56.22 -15.28
C ARG A 35 -9.69 -56.94 -16.49
N PRO A 36 -8.41 -57.36 -16.45
CA PRO A 36 -7.78 -58.07 -17.55
C PRO A 36 -8.56 -59.36 -17.87
N SER A 37 -8.91 -59.55 -19.15
CA SER A 37 -9.50 -60.80 -19.59
C SER A 37 -8.44 -61.90 -19.56
N LYS A 38 -8.84 -63.17 -19.38
CA LYS A 38 -7.89 -64.30 -19.24
C LYS A 38 -7.35 -64.86 -20.57
N TYR A 39 -7.79 -64.33 -21.71
CA TYR A 39 -7.49 -64.88 -23.03
C TYR A 39 -7.05 -63.77 -24.00
N CYS A 40 -6.30 -64.09 -25.06
CA CYS A 40 -5.75 -63.09 -25.98
C CYS A 40 -6.72 -62.62 -27.08
N GLY A 41 -7.87 -63.30 -27.26
CA GLY A 41 -8.88 -62.90 -28.25
C GLY A 41 -8.47 -63.12 -29.72
N GLN A 42 -7.32 -63.74 -29.99
CA GLN A 42 -6.85 -64.05 -31.35
C GLN A 42 -7.08 -65.52 -31.72
N ALA A 43 -7.26 -65.79 -33.01
CA ALA A 43 -7.30 -67.17 -33.55
C ALA A 43 -5.89 -67.67 -33.85
N ASP A 44 -5.65 -68.97 -33.64
CA ASP A 44 -4.46 -69.62 -34.16
C ASP A 44 -4.60 -69.89 -35.67
N PRO A 45 -3.50 -70.08 -36.43
CA PRO A 45 -3.56 -70.40 -37.85
C PRO A 45 -4.37 -71.69 -38.08
N GLY A 46 -5.61 -71.55 -38.54
CA GLY A 46 -6.56 -72.67 -38.72
C GLY A 46 -7.29 -73.13 -37.45
N GLY A 47 -7.20 -72.38 -36.33
CA GLY A 47 -7.80 -72.73 -35.04
C GLY A 47 -8.87 -71.74 -34.54
N PRO A 48 -9.61 -72.09 -33.48
CA PRO A 48 -10.65 -71.24 -32.90
C PRO A 48 -10.05 -70.02 -32.18
N VAL A 49 -10.82 -68.91 -32.11
CA VAL A 49 -10.45 -67.70 -31.37
C VAL A 49 -10.33 -68.00 -29.87
N HIS A 50 -9.26 -67.51 -29.22
CA HIS A 50 -9.00 -67.71 -27.80
C HIS A 50 -9.95 -66.86 -26.94
N ASN A 51 -11.07 -67.44 -26.52
CA ASN A 51 -12.04 -66.85 -25.60
C ASN A 51 -12.62 -67.92 -24.66
N LYS A 52 -13.39 -67.51 -23.64
CA LYS A 52 -13.96 -68.40 -22.62
C LYS A 52 -14.82 -69.53 -23.21
N GLY A 53 -15.62 -69.23 -24.24
CA GLY A 53 -16.52 -70.19 -24.87
C GLY A 53 -15.77 -71.28 -25.63
N ASN A 54 -14.77 -70.90 -26.43
CA ASN A 54 -13.95 -71.84 -27.19
C ASN A 54 -13.00 -72.63 -26.27
N ALA A 55 -12.48 -72.03 -25.20
CA ALA A 55 -11.64 -72.72 -24.23
C ALA A 55 -12.38 -73.85 -23.51
N TRP A 56 -13.68 -73.67 -23.23
CA TRP A 56 -14.51 -74.73 -22.65
C TRP A 56 -14.78 -75.87 -23.65
N LYS A 57 -15.09 -75.54 -24.92
CA LYS A 57 -15.27 -76.55 -25.98
C LYS A 57 -13.99 -77.36 -26.22
N GLU A 58 -12.84 -76.69 -26.24
CA GLU A 58 -11.55 -77.35 -26.48
C GLU A 58 -11.10 -78.22 -25.29
N ARG A 59 -11.35 -77.79 -24.05
CA ARG A 59 -11.16 -78.65 -22.86
C ARG A 59 -12.05 -79.89 -22.90
N ARG A 60 -13.29 -79.74 -23.35
CA ARG A 60 -14.21 -80.88 -23.48
C ARG A 60 -13.74 -81.83 -24.59
N ARG A 61 -13.32 -81.32 -25.74
CA ARG A 61 -12.71 -82.11 -26.83
C ARG A 61 -11.47 -82.87 -26.34
N LEU A 62 -10.57 -82.21 -25.62
CA LEU A 62 -9.37 -82.85 -25.05
C LEU A 62 -9.72 -83.88 -23.96
N ALA A 63 -10.77 -83.66 -23.17
CA ALA A 63 -11.27 -84.65 -22.22
C ALA A 63 -11.89 -85.88 -22.92
N THR A 64 -12.56 -85.70 -24.06
CA THR A 64 -13.11 -86.79 -24.87
C THR A 64 -12.04 -87.55 -25.66
N VAL A 65 -10.91 -86.90 -26.01
CA VAL A 65 -9.77 -87.54 -26.70
C VAL A 65 -8.78 -88.17 -25.70
N GLY A 66 -8.71 -87.70 -24.45
CA GLY A 66 -7.87 -88.26 -23.39
C GLY A 66 -8.49 -89.43 -22.60
N ALA A 67 -9.81 -89.61 -22.70
CA ALA A 67 -10.54 -90.74 -22.12
C ALA A 67 -11.00 -91.68 -23.23
N GLY A 68 -10.18 -92.68 -23.57
CA GLY A 68 -10.60 -93.76 -24.46
C GLY A 68 -11.68 -94.61 -23.80
N GLN A 69 -12.94 -94.50 -24.27
CA GLN A 69 -14.07 -95.43 -24.05
C GLN A 69 -15.28 -94.88 -24.86
N ALA A 70 -15.66 -95.49 -25.98
CA ALA A 70 -16.59 -96.63 -26.15
C ALA A 70 -18.08 -96.22 -26.13
N GLU A 71 -18.71 -96.19 -27.32
CA GLU A 71 -20.14 -96.50 -27.53
C GLU A 71 -20.42 -97.99 -27.22
N PRO A 72 -21.65 -98.52 -27.40
CA PRO A 72 -22.96 -98.29 -26.75
C PRO A 72 -23.39 -99.61 -26.02
N PRO A 73 -24.68 -99.87 -25.66
CA PRO A 73 -25.56 -100.47 -26.67
C PRO A 73 -27.07 -100.13 -26.56
N ALA A 74 -27.74 -100.34 -27.69
CA ALA A 74 -29.16 -100.66 -27.81
C ALA A 74 -29.36 -102.19 -27.88
N ALA A 75 -30.52 -102.70 -27.44
CA ALA A 75 -31.22 -103.93 -27.86
C ALA A 75 -32.46 -104.09 -26.92
N GLY A 76 -33.69 -104.30 -27.38
CA GLY A 76 -34.20 -105.47 -28.12
C GLY A 76 -34.77 -106.46 -27.09
N ASP A 77 -35.99 -107.01 -27.15
CA ASP A 77 -36.49 -107.96 -28.15
C ASP A 77 -37.94 -108.38 -27.75
N GLU A 78 -38.96 -108.25 -28.62
CA GLU A 78 -39.71 -109.32 -29.34
C GLU A 78 -40.71 -110.15 -28.49
N GLY A 79 -41.89 -110.64 -28.93
CA GLY A 79 -42.55 -110.80 -30.23
C GLY A 79 -43.55 -111.97 -30.11
N GLY A 80 -44.55 -112.07 -31.00
CA GLY A 80 -45.09 -113.39 -31.40
C GLY A 80 -46.52 -113.76 -30.94
N ALA A 81 -47.27 -114.35 -31.87
CA ALA A 81 -48.72 -114.52 -31.91
C ALA A 81 -49.23 -115.95 -31.61
N GLY A 82 -50.56 -116.10 -31.38
CA GLY A 82 -51.33 -117.26 -31.90
C GLY A 82 -52.21 -118.10 -30.95
N ALA A 83 -53.45 -117.65 -30.67
CA ALA A 83 -54.71 -118.42 -30.38
C ALA A 83 -54.75 -119.49 -29.23
N PRO A 84 -55.93 -119.92 -28.68
CA PRO A 84 -57.31 -119.72 -29.12
C PRO A 84 -58.28 -119.19 -28.04
N VAL A 85 -59.50 -118.88 -28.50
CA VAL A 85 -60.66 -118.34 -27.79
C VAL A 85 -61.11 -119.26 -26.65
N SER A 86 -60.46 -119.13 -25.49
CA SER A 86 -60.93 -119.57 -24.17
C SER A 86 -60.52 -118.61 -23.05
N MET A 87 -59.91 -117.47 -23.40
CA MET A 87 -59.58 -116.39 -22.48
C MET A 87 -60.73 -115.40 -22.24
N ALA A 88 -61.73 -115.32 -23.13
CA ALA A 88 -62.85 -114.36 -23.05
C ALA A 88 -63.87 -114.64 -21.93
N ARG A 89 -63.99 -115.88 -21.45
CA ARG A 89 -64.80 -116.23 -20.26
C ARG A 89 -64.00 -116.15 -18.96
N ALA A 90 -62.69 -116.40 -19.02
CA ALA A 90 -61.79 -116.12 -17.90
C ALA A 90 -61.66 -114.60 -17.64
N THR A 91 -61.64 -113.77 -18.70
CA THR A 91 -61.63 -112.30 -18.55
C THR A 91 -62.93 -111.74 -18.00
N LEU A 92 -64.10 -112.35 -18.24
CA LEU A 92 -65.36 -111.87 -17.66
C LEU A 92 -65.48 -112.21 -16.16
N GLY A 93 -64.95 -113.35 -15.74
CA GLY A 93 -64.83 -113.71 -14.31
C GLY A 93 -63.84 -112.80 -13.57
N VAL A 94 -62.68 -112.55 -14.19
CA VAL A 94 -61.69 -111.58 -13.69
C VAL A 94 -62.27 -110.16 -13.66
N GLN A 95 -63.06 -109.75 -14.65
CA GLN A 95 -63.69 -108.42 -14.64
C GLN A 95 -64.77 -108.27 -13.55
N LEU A 96 -65.44 -109.35 -13.13
CA LEU A 96 -66.40 -109.32 -12.02
C LEU A 96 -65.70 -109.39 -10.64
N GLU A 97 -64.56 -110.08 -10.53
CA GLU A 97 -63.69 -110.05 -9.34
C GLU A 97 -62.90 -108.73 -9.19
N GLU A 98 -62.60 -108.04 -10.30
CA GLU A 98 -61.98 -106.72 -10.31
C GLU A 98 -62.98 -105.58 -10.09
N LEU A 99 -64.29 -105.82 -10.26
CA LEU A 99 -65.32 -104.79 -10.08
C LEU A 99 -65.29 -104.15 -8.68
N PRO A 100 -65.13 -104.89 -7.57
CA PRO A 100 -64.93 -104.32 -6.23
C PRO A 100 -63.66 -103.47 -6.14
N ASN A 101 -62.57 -103.87 -6.80
CA ASN A 101 -61.32 -103.11 -6.84
C ASN A 101 -61.49 -101.82 -7.65
N ARG A 102 -62.15 -101.87 -8.80
CA ARG A 102 -62.48 -100.68 -9.61
C ARG A 102 -63.42 -99.72 -8.87
N LEU A 103 -64.35 -100.24 -8.07
CA LEU A 103 -65.21 -99.43 -7.20
C LEU A 103 -64.45 -98.85 -6.01
N ALA A 104 -63.44 -99.54 -5.48
CA ALA A 104 -62.54 -99.01 -4.46
C ALA A 104 -61.61 -97.93 -5.02
N GLU A 105 -61.11 -98.10 -6.25
CA GLU A 105 -60.35 -97.08 -6.98
C GLU A 105 -61.22 -95.84 -7.27
N LEU A 106 -62.45 -96.02 -7.74
CA LEU A 106 -63.39 -94.91 -7.96
C LEU A 106 -63.73 -94.20 -6.64
N ARG A 107 -63.90 -94.95 -5.55
CA ARG A 107 -64.10 -94.37 -4.22
C ARG A 107 -62.89 -93.56 -3.78
N GLY A 108 -61.67 -94.11 -3.91
CA GLY A 108 -60.44 -93.39 -3.60
C GLY A 108 -60.23 -92.16 -4.48
N PHE A 109 -60.61 -92.23 -5.75
CA PHE A 109 -60.59 -91.07 -6.65
C PHE A 109 -61.62 -90.01 -6.25
N LEU A 110 -62.84 -90.40 -5.87
CA LEU A 110 -63.86 -89.48 -5.38
C LEU A 110 -63.47 -88.88 -4.02
N GLU A 111 -62.88 -89.65 -3.12
CA GLU A 111 -62.32 -89.17 -1.85
C GLU A 111 -61.18 -88.16 -2.11
N SER A 112 -60.25 -88.49 -3.00
CA SER A 112 -59.18 -87.58 -3.45
C SER A 112 -59.73 -86.32 -4.11
N MET A 113 -60.78 -86.43 -4.94
CA MET A 113 -61.47 -85.27 -5.51
C MET A 113 -62.14 -84.44 -4.43
N THR A 114 -62.78 -85.04 -3.42
CA THR A 114 -63.39 -84.29 -2.32
C THR A 114 -62.37 -83.65 -1.39
N GLU A 115 -61.21 -84.27 -1.20
CA GLU A 115 -60.08 -83.70 -0.44
C GLU A 115 -59.44 -82.55 -1.22
N THR A 116 -59.28 -82.71 -2.54
CA THR A 116 -58.81 -81.64 -3.43
C THR A 116 -59.81 -80.49 -3.44
N ILE A 117 -61.11 -80.76 -3.59
CA ILE A 117 -62.16 -79.74 -3.53
C ILE A 117 -62.16 -79.08 -2.15
N ALA A 118 -62.10 -79.83 -1.04
CA ALA A 118 -62.04 -79.28 0.31
C ALA A 118 -60.83 -78.36 0.50
N SER A 119 -59.65 -78.74 -0.01
CA SER A 119 -58.43 -77.91 0.03
C SER A 119 -58.53 -76.66 -0.85
N VAL A 120 -59.21 -76.75 -1.98
CA VAL A 120 -59.42 -75.62 -2.92
C VAL A 120 -60.57 -74.71 -2.47
N THR A 121 -61.51 -75.24 -1.69
CA THR A 121 -62.64 -74.51 -1.09
C THR A 121 -62.35 -74.03 0.33
N ASP A 122 -61.13 -74.19 0.84
CA ASP A 122 -60.69 -73.52 2.07
C ASP A 122 -60.46 -72.02 1.77
N VAL A 123 -61.59 -71.36 1.50
CA VAL A 123 -61.67 -69.92 1.23
C VAL A 123 -61.16 -69.13 2.44
N GLU A 124 -61.22 -69.69 3.65
CA GLU A 124 -60.71 -69.06 4.86
C GLU A 124 -59.17 -69.06 4.89
N ALA A 125 -58.51 -70.16 4.53
CA ALA A 125 -57.05 -70.20 4.40
C ALA A 125 -56.54 -69.26 3.31
N VAL A 126 -57.17 -69.25 2.12
CA VAL A 126 -56.80 -68.32 1.04
C VAL A 126 -57.06 -66.86 1.44
N ALA A 127 -58.16 -66.57 2.14
CA ALA A 127 -58.43 -65.22 2.65
C ALA A 127 -57.38 -64.78 3.67
N ALA A 128 -56.96 -65.67 4.59
CA ALA A 128 -55.90 -65.38 5.55
C ALA A 128 -54.55 -65.11 4.88
N GLU A 129 -54.19 -65.86 3.83
CA GLU A 129 -52.98 -65.61 3.04
C GLU A 129 -53.04 -64.29 2.27
N VAL A 130 -54.19 -63.95 1.69
CA VAL A 130 -54.40 -62.66 1.02
C VAL A 130 -54.32 -61.51 2.02
N ASP A 131 -54.94 -61.64 3.18
CA ASP A 131 -54.88 -60.63 4.24
C ASP A 131 -53.45 -60.46 4.78
N GLN A 132 -52.72 -61.56 4.97
CA GLN A 132 -51.30 -61.52 5.34
C GLN A 132 -50.47 -60.83 4.24
N ALA A 133 -50.64 -61.22 2.98
CA ALA A 133 -49.92 -60.61 1.86
C ALA A 133 -50.26 -59.11 1.72
N HIS A 134 -51.52 -58.74 1.96
CA HIS A 134 -51.95 -57.35 1.97
C HIS A 134 -51.32 -56.57 3.13
N ALA A 135 -51.31 -57.13 4.34
CA ALA A 135 -50.65 -56.54 5.50
C ALA A 135 -49.14 -56.35 5.27
N GLU A 136 -48.46 -57.35 4.70
CA GLU A 136 -47.05 -57.25 4.31
C GLU A 136 -46.80 -56.20 3.23
N ALA A 137 -47.70 -56.09 2.24
CA ALA A 137 -47.61 -55.08 1.19
C ALA A 137 -47.77 -53.67 1.78
N LEU A 138 -48.76 -53.46 2.65
CA LEU A 138 -48.95 -52.19 3.36
C LEU A 138 -47.74 -51.85 4.23
N ALA A 139 -47.16 -52.82 4.93
CA ALA A 139 -45.95 -52.62 5.73
C ALA A 139 -44.75 -52.20 4.86
N LYS A 140 -44.57 -52.82 3.70
CA LYS A 140 -43.51 -52.45 2.73
C LYS A 140 -43.73 -51.05 2.16
N VAL A 141 -44.97 -50.66 1.86
CA VAL A 141 -45.30 -49.30 1.40
C VAL A 141 -45.02 -48.28 2.50
N ALA A 142 -45.47 -48.54 3.73
CA ALA A 142 -45.22 -47.65 4.86
C ALA A 142 -43.72 -47.45 5.12
N GLU A 143 -42.92 -48.52 5.04
CA GLU A 143 -41.47 -48.45 5.18
C GLU A 143 -40.80 -47.68 4.03
N ALA A 144 -41.24 -47.91 2.78
CA ALA A 144 -40.74 -47.18 1.63
C ALA A 144 -41.07 -45.67 1.72
N GLU A 145 -42.26 -45.31 2.19
CA GLU A 145 -42.66 -43.93 2.44
C GLU A 145 -41.85 -43.28 3.56
N ARG A 146 -41.57 -44.02 4.65
CA ARG A 146 -40.69 -43.57 5.74
C ARG A 146 -39.29 -43.25 5.22
N LEU A 147 -38.68 -44.18 4.48
CA LEU A 147 -37.37 -44.00 3.87
C LEU A 147 -37.35 -42.83 2.88
N ARG A 148 -38.38 -42.71 2.02
CA ARG A 148 -38.51 -41.56 1.10
C ARG A 148 -38.55 -40.24 1.87
N GLY A 149 -39.32 -40.17 2.95
CA GLY A 149 -39.41 -38.99 3.79
C GLY A 149 -38.10 -38.64 4.49
N GLU A 150 -37.30 -39.64 4.89
CA GLU A 150 -35.97 -39.43 5.47
C GLU A 150 -34.97 -38.89 4.45
N GLU A 151 -34.95 -39.45 3.24
CA GLU A 151 -34.11 -38.96 2.14
C GLU A 151 -34.49 -37.54 1.73
N GLU A 152 -35.79 -37.24 1.66
CA GLU A 152 -36.27 -35.89 1.36
C GLU A 152 -35.84 -34.87 2.43
N ARG A 153 -35.99 -35.21 3.72
CA ARG A 153 -35.49 -34.35 4.81
C ARG A 153 -33.98 -34.18 4.74
N ARG A 154 -33.22 -35.24 4.41
CA ARG A 154 -31.76 -35.16 4.25
C ARG A 154 -31.37 -34.25 3.10
N ARG A 155 -32.05 -34.35 1.96
CA ARG A 155 -31.85 -33.49 0.77
C ARG A 155 -32.15 -32.04 1.12
N LEU A 156 -33.32 -31.74 1.68
CA LEU A 156 -33.69 -30.38 2.07
C LEU A 156 -32.73 -29.79 3.10
N GLY A 157 -32.28 -30.59 4.08
CA GLY A 157 -31.27 -30.16 5.04
C GLY A 157 -29.90 -29.89 4.42
N ALA A 158 -29.49 -30.67 3.42
CA ALA A 158 -28.25 -30.44 2.68
C ALA A 158 -28.34 -29.18 1.81
N GLU A 159 -29.45 -28.96 1.12
CA GLU A 159 -29.72 -27.74 0.34
C GLU A 159 -29.75 -26.49 1.22
N ALA A 160 -30.38 -26.56 2.39
CA ALA A 160 -30.41 -25.45 3.35
C ALA A 160 -29.01 -25.08 3.84
N ARG A 161 -28.17 -26.08 4.17
CA ARG A 161 -26.76 -25.83 4.54
C ARG A 161 -25.95 -25.25 3.38
N ALA A 162 -26.15 -25.75 2.16
CA ALA A 162 -25.45 -25.22 0.98
C ALA A 162 -25.81 -23.75 0.74
N ARG A 163 -27.10 -23.38 0.84
CA ARG A 163 -27.55 -21.99 0.73
C ARG A 163 -26.98 -21.11 1.84
N ALA A 164 -26.97 -21.58 3.09
CA ALA A 164 -26.39 -20.83 4.20
C ALA A 164 -24.88 -20.60 4.01
N HIS A 165 -24.14 -21.59 3.51
CA HIS A 165 -22.72 -21.42 3.18
C HIS A 165 -22.50 -20.45 2.01
N GLN A 166 -23.36 -20.49 0.99
CA GLN A 166 -23.29 -19.54 -0.11
C GLN A 166 -23.53 -18.10 0.37
N GLN A 167 -24.58 -17.88 1.17
CA GLN A 167 -24.88 -16.58 1.77
C GLN A 167 -23.72 -16.07 2.62
N ALA A 168 -23.16 -16.93 3.48
CA ALA A 168 -22.00 -16.54 4.30
C ALA A 168 -20.77 -16.17 3.47
N ARG A 169 -20.58 -16.77 2.28
CA ARG A 169 -19.50 -16.37 1.35
C ARG A 169 -19.80 -15.04 0.68
N GLU A 170 -21.02 -14.84 0.20
CA GLU A 170 -21.45 -13.58 -0.41
C GLU A 170 -21.35 -12.41 0.59
N GLU A 171 -21.74 -12.63 1.85
CA GLU A 171 -21.58 -11.65 2.94
C GLU A 171 -20.10 -11.36 3.26
N ALA A 172 -19.25 -12.40 3.28
CA ALA A 172 -17.82 -12.24 3.52
C ALA A 172 -17.12 -11.49 2.37
N ASP A 173 -17.49 -11.79 1.12
CA ASP A 173 -16.96 -11.12 -0.07
C ASP A 173 -17.40 -9.65 -0.08
N ALA A 174 -18.67 -9.35 0.21
CA ALA A 174 -19.17 -7.98 0.34
C ALA A 174 -18.45 -7.19 1.45
N ALA A 175 -18.25 -7.81 2.63
CA ALA A 175 -17.52 -7.18 3.72
C ALA A 175 -16.04 -6.91 3.37
N ALA A 176 -15.42 -7.79 2.58
CA ALA A 176 -14.06 -7.59 2.09
C ALA A 176 -13.99 -6.43 1.07
N GLU A 177 -14.93 -6.34 0.14
CA GLU A 177 -15.03 -5.23 -0.81
C GLU A 177 -15.21 -3.88 -0.09
N ASP A 178 -16.11 -3.82 0.89
CA ASP A 178 -16.31 -2.62 1.71
C ASP A 178 -15.04 -2.22 2.46
N ALA A 179 -14.33 -3.19 3.05
CA ALA A 179 -13.06 -2.93 3.74
C ALA A 179 -11.97 -2.40 2.79
N TYR A 180 -11.88 -2.94 1.56
CA TYR A 180 -10.95 -2.43 0.56
C TYR A 180 -11.31 -1.04 0.06
N ALA A 181 -12.60 -0.76 -0.14
CA ALA A 181 -13.09 0.56 -0.52
C ALA A 181 -12.76 1.60 0.57
N GLU A 182 -12.97 1.26 1.83
CA GLU A 182 -12.64 2.12 2.97
C GLU A 182 -11.13 2.35 3.10
N LEU A 183 -10.32 1.31 2.93
CA LEU A 183 -8.85 1.45 2.94
C LEU A 183 -8.38 2.36 1.81
N ALA A 184 -8.93 2.21 0.60
CA ALA A 184 -8.61 3.08 -0.53
C ALA A 184 -9.00 4.54 -0.27
N ARG A 185 -10.16 4.77 0.37
CA ARG A 185 -10.61 6.10 0.79
C ARG A 185 -9.64 6.72 1.81
N ILE A 186 -9.28 5.98 2.86
CA ILE A 186 -8.32 6.44 3.88
C ILE A 186 -6.96 6.76 3.25
N GLN A 187 -6.48 5.92 2.32
CA GLN A 187 -5.23 6.17 1.61
C GLN A 187 -5.28 7.45 0.77
N ALA A 188 -6.38 7.68 0.04
CA ALA A 188 -6.57 8.90 -0.74
C ALA A 188 -6.66 10.14 0.15
N GLU A 189 -7.41 10.09 1.25
CA GLU A 189 -7.50 11.18 2.24
C GLU A 189 -6.14 11.48 2.87
N THR A 190 -5.37 10.44 3.23
CA THR A 190 -4.03 10.59 3.80
C THR A 190 -3.06 11.19 2.79
N ALA A 191 -3.09 10.75 1.53
CA ALA A 191 -2.25 11.30 0.48
C ALA A 191 -2.56 12.79 0.24
N ALA A 192 -3.84 13.16 0.19
CA ALA A 192 -4.26 14.55 0.06
C ALA A 192 -3.83 15.41 1.26
N ALA A 193 -3.94 14.88 2.49
CA ALA A 193 -3.49 15.57 3.69
C ALA A 193 -1.97 15.80 3.72
N VAL A 194 -1.18 14.81 3.25
CA VAL A 194 0.28 14.96 3.11
C VAL A 194 0.64 16.00 2.05
N GLU A 195 -0.06 16.03 0.92
CA GLU A 195 0.17 17.04 -0.13
C GLU A 195 -0.15 18.46 0.36
N ASP A 196 -1.28 18.65 1.03
CA ASP A 196 -1.67 19.93 1.65
C ASP A 196 -0.64 20.37 2.70
N ALA A 197 -0.22 19.47 3.60
CA ALA A 197 0.80 19.77 4.61
C ALA A 197 2.13 20.20 3.95
N ASN A 198 2.57 19.50 2.91
CA ASN A 198 3.78 19.85 2.15
C ASN A 198 3.63 21.21 1.44
N SER A 199 2.45 21.55 0.93
CA SER A 199 2.20 22.87 0.33
C SER A 199 2.32 23.99 1.36
N ARG A 200 1.66 23.83 2.50
CA ARG A 200 1.72 24.80 3.61
C ARG A 200 3.14 24.96 4.15
N GLU A 201 3.91 23.88 4.22
CA GLU A 201 5.32 23.94 4.62
C GLU A 201 6.15 24.75 3.60
N ARG A 202 5.98 24.53 2.30
CA ARG A 202 6.67 25.31 1.27
C ARG A 202 6.31 26.79 1.32
N GLU A 203 5.02 27.10 1.50
CA GLU A 203 4.54 28.48 1.64
C GLU A 203 5.11 29.16 2.89
N ALA A 204 5.12 28.48 4.03
CA ALA A 204 5.68 28.98 5.27
C ALA A 204 7.20 29.22 5.15
N ARG A 205 7.94 28.32 4.51
CA ARG A 205 9.38 28.50 4.24
C ARG A 205 9.62 29.71 3.33
N ALA A 206 8.85 29.86 2.26
CA ALA A 206 8.97 31.01 1.35
C ALA A 206 8.60 32.35 2.03
N GLU A 207 7.68 32.34 3.00
CA GLU A 207 7.39 33.51 3.83
C GLU A 207 8.55 33.84 4.78
N LEU A 208 9.13 32.84 5.45
CA LEU A 208 10.30 33.04 6.31
C LEU A 208 11.50 33.60 5.54
N ASP A 209 11.78 33.06 4.35
CA ASP A 209 12.87 33.56 3.49
C ASP A 209 12.64 35.02 3.10
N ARG A 210 11.38 35.40 2.80
CA ARG A 210 11.01 36.80 2.50
C ARG A 210 11.19 37.72 3.71
N ILE A 211 10.71 37.31 4.88
CA ILE A 211 10.86 38.09 6.13
C ILE A 211 12.34 38.25 6.48
N GLN A 212 13.15 37.20 6.30
CA GLN A 212 14.59 37.27 6.53
C GLN A 212 15.26 38.28 5.59
N ALA A 213 15.00 38.18 4.28
CA ALA A 213 15.55 39.12 3.31
C ALA A 213 15.13 40.57 3.59
N GLU A 214 13.86 40.82 3.91
CA GLU A 214 13.37 42.16 4.28
C GLU A 214 14.05 42.66 5.56
N THR A 215 14.21 41.80 6.56
CA THR A 215 14.86 42.15 7.82
C THR A 215 16.33 42.49 7.60
N GLU A 216 17.06 41.72 6.81
CA GLU A 216 18.45 41.99 6.43
C GLU A 216 18.58 43.32 5.68
N GLU A 217 17.69 43.61 4.73
CA GLU A 217 17.66 44.89 4.02
C GLU A 217 17.41 46.06 4.97
N ARG A 218 16.45 45.92 5.89
CA ARG A 218 16.15 46.95 6.90
C ARG A 218 17.31 47.20 7.86
N ILE A 219 18.02 46.15 8.28
CA ILE A 219 19.22 46.28 9.11
C ILE A 219 20.31 47.01 8.34
N ALA A 220 20.60 46.59 7.09
CA ALA A 220 21.61 47.22 6.26
C ALA A 220 21.32 48.71 6.00
N ALA A 221 20.05 49.05 5.75
CA ALA A 221 19.60 50.42 5.57
C ALA A 221 19.78 51.26 6.86
N ALA A 222 19.35 50.72 8.01
CA ALA A 222 19.50 51.39 9.30
C ALA A 222 20.99 51.62 9.67
N GLU A 223 21.86 50.65 9.40
CA GLU A 223 23.30 50.81 9.62
C GLU A 223 23.92 51.85 8.68
N ALA A 224 23.49 51.91 7.41
CA ALA A 224 23.95 52.92 6.46
C ALA A 224 23.52 54.32 6.90
N GLU A 225 22.28 54.48 7.35
CA GLU A 225 21.78 55.75 7.91
C GLU A 225 22.55 56.16 9.17
N ALA A 226 22.79 55.21 10.10
CA ALA A 226 23.56 55.47 11.31
C ALA A 226 25.00 55.92 10.99
N ARG A 227 25.67 55.27 10.02
CA ARG A 227 27.01 55.67 9.55
C ARG A 227 27.00 57.08 8.96
N LEU A 228 26.01 57.41 8.12
CA LEU A 228 25.87 58.75 7.55
C LEU A 228 25.62 59.81 8.62
N ALA A 229 24.77 59.52 9.60
CA ALA A 229 24.51 60.41 10.73
C ALA A 229 25.78 60.65 11.57
N GLN A 230 26.55 59.60 11.83
CA GLN A 230 27.83 59.70 12.53
C GLN A 230 28.83 60.59 11.76
N THR A 231 29.06 60.33 10.48
CA THR A 231 29.97 61.15 9.66
C THR A 231 29.54 62.62 9.60
N ARG A 232 28.23 62.89 9.52
CA ARG A 232 27.70 64.26 9.59
C ARG A 232 27.99 64.92 10.92
N ALA A 233 27.77 64.20 12.04
CA ALA A 233 28.05 64.71 13.37
C ALA A 233 29.55 65.02 13.55
N GLU A 234 30.44 64.10 13.12
CA GLU A 234 31.90 64.29 13.16
C GLU A 234 32.33 65.50 12.32
N THR A 235 31.78 65.65 11.11
CA THR A 235 32.07 66.79 10.23
C THR A 235 31.60 68.10 10.84
N GLN A 236 30.40 68.14 11.44
CA GLN A 236 29.87 69.32 12.13
C GLN A 236 30.72 69.69 13.35
N MET A 237 31.16 68.70 14.13
CA MET A 237 32.06 68.92 15.27
C MET A 237 33.41 69.48 14.82
N ALA A 238 34.02 68.92 13.77
CA ALA A 238 35.28 69.42 13.22
C ALA A 238 35.14 70.85 12.69
N ALA A 239 34.04 71.16 11.98
CA ALA A 239 33.77 72.51 11.50
C ALA A 239 33.56 73.51 12.66
N ALA A 240 32.83 73.12 13.71
CA ALA A 240 32.63 73.95 14.90
C ALA A 240 33.96 74.21 15.65
N GLN A 241 34.83 73.20 15.74
CA GLN A 241 36.16 73.34 16.34
C GLN A 241 37.06 74.28 15.53
N ALA A 242 37.05 74.16 14.20
CA ALA A 242 37.80 75.05 13.32
C ALA A 242 37.32 76.51 13.42
N ALA A 243 36.00 76.73 13.38
CA ALA A 243 35.41 78.07 13.54
C ALA A 243 35.72 78.68 14.93
N ALA A 244 35.74 77.85 15.97
CA ALA A 244 36.13 78.29 17.32
C ALA A 244 37.63 78.65 17.40
N ALA A 245 38.51 77.91 16.72
CA ALA A 245 39.93 78.23 16.64
C ALA A 245 40.18 79.54 15.90
N GLU A 246 39.58 79.72 14.72
CA GLU A 246 39.64 80.96 13.93
C GLU A 246 39.11 82.17 14.72
N SER A 247 38.02 81.98 15.46
CA SER A 247 37.47 83.04 16.32
C SER A 247 38.46 83.45 17.43
N ARG A 248 39.20 82.50 18.01
CA ARG A 248 40.22 82.80 19.02
C ARG A 248 41.41 83.54 18.41
N GLU A 249 41.91 83.10 17.26
CA GLU A 249 43.00 83.76 16.55
C GLU A 249 42.63 85.20 16.17
N ASN A 250 41.40 85.43 15.69
CA ASN A 250 40.90 86.76 15.39
C ASN A 250 40.81 87.65 16.63
N VAL A 251 40.35 87.11 17.76
CA VAL A 251 40.32 87.86 19.03
C VAL A 251 41.73 88.22 19.49
N ASP A 252 42.68 87.30 19.40
CA ASP A 252 44.07 87.55 19.81
C ASP A 252 44.78 88.56 18.89
N ARG A 253 44.52 88.50 17.58
CA ARG A 253 44.97 89.50 16.61
C ARG A 253 44.41 90.89 16.95
N LEU A 254 43.09 91.02 17.17
CA LEU A 254 42.46 92.28 17.53
C LEU A 254 42.98 92.84 18.87
N ARG A 255 43.30 91.96 19.84
CA ARG A 255 43.95 92.37 21.09
C ARG A 255 45.36 92.92 20.87
N GLY A 256 46.13 92.30 19.96
CA GLY A 256 47.44 92.79 19.52
C GLY A 256 47.34 94.17 18.88
N GLU A 257 46.51 94.32 17.85
CA GLU A 257 46.26 95.60 17.16
C GLU A 257 45.83 96.71 18.13
N LEU A 258 44.95 96.40 19.09
CA LEU A 258 44.52 97.35 20.12
C LEU A 258 45.65 97.74 21.09
N ALA A 259 46.57 96.82 21.41
CA ALA A 259 47.72 97.10 22.25
C ALA A 259 48.74 98.00 21.53
N ASP A 260 48.94 97.78 20.23
CA ASP A 260 49.81 98.59 19.38
C ASP A 260 49.26 100.02 19.25
N LEU A 261 47.98 100.18 18.91
CA LEU A 261 47.30 101.49 18.83
C LEU A 261 47.37 102.25 20.16
N ARG A 262 47.26 101.56 21.30
CA ARG A 262 47.41 102.18 22.62
C ARG A 262 48.85 102.65 22.87
N THR A 263 49.84 101.95 22.35
CA THR A 263 51.25 102.31 22.47
C THR A 263 51.60 103.49 21.56
N GLU A 264 51.10 103.48 20.32
CA GLU A 264 51.20 104.59 19.37
C GLU A 264 50.57 105.85 19.95
N ALA A 265 49.31 105.80 20.40
CA ALA A 265 48.63 106.95 20.99
C ALA A 265 49.32 107.51 22.24
N ARG A 266 49.99 106.67 23.05
CA ARG A 266 50.82 107.13 24.18
C ARG A 266 52.05 107.87 23.68
N THR A 267 52.73 107.31 22.69
CA THR A 267 53.92 107.90 22.05
C THR A 267 53.58 109.25 21.41
N ASP A 268 52.50 109.32 20.63
CA ASP A 268 52.02 110.57 20.01
C ASP A 268 51.71 111.64 21.05
N ARG A 269 51.01 111.27 22.12
CA ARG A 269 50.69 112.21 23.21
C ARG A 269 51.95 112.71 23.90
N ASP A 270 52.91 111.83 24.15
CA ASP A 270 54.16 112.20 24.81
C ASP A 270 55.04 113.06 23.88
N GLN A 271 55.02 112.82 22.57
CA GLN A 271 55.63 113.67 21.54
C GLN A 271 54.99 115.05 21.50
N VAL A 272 53.66 115.14 21.41
CA VAL A 272 52.92 116.42 21.42
C VAL A 272 53.24 117.23 22.68
N ARG A 273 53.37 116.58 23.83
CA ARG A 273 53.79 117.24 25.09
C ARG A 273 55.21 117.76 25.03
N ALA A 274 56.14 116.98 24.46
CA ALA A 274 57.53 117.39 24.29
C ALA A 274 57.64 118.58 23.32
N ASP A 275 56.95 118.52 22.19
CA ASP A 275 56.90 119.61 21.19
C ASP A 275 56.30 120.88 21.79
N HIS A 276 55.19 120.77 22.51
CA HIS A 276 54.58 121.92 23.21
C HIS A 276 55.51 122.49 24.29
N ALA A 277 56.23 121.65 25.04
CA ALA A 277 57.22 122.10 26.02
C ALA A 277 58.39 122.83 25.36
N ALA A 278 58.86 122.33 24.20
CA ALA A 278 59.90 122.98 23.40
C ALA A 278 59.43 124.34 22.85
N GLN A 279 58.22 124.42 22.31
CA GLN A 279 57.61 125.68 21.86
C GLN A 279 57.51 126.71 23.00
N LEU A 280 57.08 126.28 24.20
CA LEU A 280 57.04 127.17 25.37
C LEU A 280 58.43 127.64 25.78
N ALA A 281 59.45 126.76 25.72
CA ALA A 281 60.83 127.14 26.01
C ALA A 281 61.36 128.15 24.98
N GLU A 282 61.09 127.94 23.69
CA GLU A 282 61.45 128.84 22.60
C GLU A 282 60.79 130.21 22.75
N VAL A 283 59.48 130.26 23.03
CA VAL A 283 58.74 131.51 23.27
C VAL A 283 59.30 132.24 24.50
N ARG A 284 59.61 131.52 25.58
CA ARG A 284 60.22 132.10 26.79
C ARG A 284 61.61 132.66 26.50
N GLN A 285 62.42 131.93 25.74
CA GLN A 285 63.76 132.39 25.33
C GLN A 285 63.65 133.64 24.47
N SER A 286 62.80 133.64 23.44
CA SER A 286 62.58 134.80 22.58
C SER A 286 62.05 136.01 23.37
N ALA A 287 61.19 135.80 24.36
CA ALA A 287 60.72 136.85 25.25
C ALA A 287 61.85 137.40 26.13
N ALA A 288 62.70 136.54 26.71
CA ALA A 288 63.87 136.93 27.48
C ALA A 288 64.86 137.73 26.61
N ASP A 289 65.18 137.24 25.42
CA ASP A 289 66.06 137.92 24.46
C ASP A 289 65.52 139.31 24.08
N ARG A 290 64.20 139.45 23.88
CA ARG A 290 63.54 140.74 23.65
C ARG A 290 63.64 141.67 24.86
N VAL A 291 63.45 141.16 26.07
CA VAL A 291 63.61 141.94 27.31
C VAL A 291 65.05 142.40 27.46
N ASP A 292 66.04 141.54 27.21
CA ASP A 292 67.46 141.89 27.26
C ASP A 292 67.82 142.92 26.18
N ALA A 293 67.29 142.78 24.97
CA ALA A 293 67.46 143.76 23.89
C ALA A 293 66.84 145.11 24.26
N LEU A 294 65.60 145.13 24.79
CA LEU A 294 64.93 146.35 25.25
C LEU A 294 65.67 146.99 26.43
N THR A 295 66.19 146.19 27.37
CA THR A 295 66.97 146.68 28.51
C THR A 295 68.31 147.26 28.04
N THR A 296 68.96 146.62 27.07
CA THR A 296 70.20 147.13 26.47
C THR A 296 69.95 148.42 25.70
N ALA A 297 68.87 148.49 24.92
CA ALA A 297 68.45 149.71 24.23
C ALA A 297 68.11 150.84 25.22
N LEU A 298 67.43 150.52 26.34
CA LEU A 298 67.15 151.49 27.40
C LEU A 298 68.44 152.00 28.04
N ARG A 299 69.37 151.11 28.42
CA ARG A 299 70.69 151.53 28.96
C ARG A 299 71.48 152.37 27.97
N ALA A 300 71.46 152.01 26.68
CA ALA A 300 72.09 152.79 25.64
C ALA A 300 71.43 154.19 25.53
N ALA A 301 70.10 154.27 25.53
CA ALA A 301 69.37 155.53 25.54
C ALA A 301 69.69 156.38 26.79
N GLU A 302 69.76 155.77 27.98
CA GLU A 302 70.18 156.42 29.21
C GLU A 302 71.62 156.93 29.13
N GLN A 303 72.55 156.15 28.56
CA GLN A 303 73.93 156.58 28.30
C GLN A 303 73.99 157.75 27.32
N THR A 304 73.21 157.73 26.23
CA THR A 304 73.10 158.85 25.28
C THR A 304 72.52 160.10 25.95
N ILE A 305 71.51 159.95 26.82
CA ILE A 305 70.95 161.06 27.61
C ILE A 305 72.00 161.61 28.59
N GLU A 306 72.78 160.73 29.22
CA GLU A 306 73.86 161.13 30.14
C GLU A 306 75.05 161.74 29.39
N GLU A 307 75.38 161.31 28.18
CA GLU A 307 76.35 161.97 27.27
C GLU A 307 75.86 163.35 26.83
N LEU A 308 74.58 163.49 26.47
CA LEU A 308 73.95 164.77 26.17
C LEU A 308 73.92 165.70 27.41
N ARG A 309 73.86 165.15 28.63
CA ARG A 309 74.02 165.92 29.90
C ARG A 309 75.47 166.23 30.25
N ARG A 310 76.41 165.33 29.93
CA ARG A 310 77.85 165.51 30.18
C ARG A 310 78.54 166.39 29.16
N GLN A 311 77.96 166.62 27.97
CA GLN A 311 78.40 167.69 27.06
C GLN A 311 78.09 169.06 27.69
N PRO A 312 79.09 169.76 28.25
CA PRO A 312 78.91 171.09 28.77
C PRO A 312 79.20 172.06 27.62
N GLY A 313 78.17 172.45 26.86
CA GLY A 313 78.23 173.62 25.98
C GLY A 313 79.11 173.54 24.73
N GLY A 314 78.45 173.69 23.58
CA GLY A 314 79.05 174.16 22.33
C GLY A 314 77.95 174.65 21.40
N ARG A 315 77.48 175.90 21.56
CA ARG A 315 77.76 177.05 20.65
C ARG A 315 77.68 176.75 19.15
N GLY A 316 76.76 177.46 18.49
CA GLY A 316 76.82 177.82 17.06
C GLY A 316 75.45 177.73 16.39
N ALA A 317 74.65 178.79 16.33
CA ALA A 317 74.72 179.88 15.34
C ALA A 317 74.26 179.46 13.93
N GLY A 318 73.18 180.07 13.44
CA GLY A 318 72.83 180.09 12.02
C GLY A 318 71.33 180.15 11.71
N THR A 319 70.78 181.37 11.75
CA THR A 319 69.51 181.86 11.14
C THR A 319 68.20 181.18 11.51
#